data_AF-A0A556RGM1-F1
#
_entry.id   AF-A0A556RGM1-F1
#
_cell.length_a   1.000
_cell.length_b   1.000
_cell.length_c   1.000
_cell.angle_alpha   90.00
_cell.angle_beta   90.00
_cell.angle_gamma   90.00
#
_symmetry.space_group_name_H-M   'P 1'
#
loop_
_entity.id
_entity.type
_entity.pdbx_description
1 polymer ?
#
loop_
_entity_poly.entity_id
_entity_poly.type
_entity_poly.pdbx_seq_one_letter_code
_entity_poly.pdbx_strand_id
1 'polypeptide(L)'
;MEGCRNQRYWETLQYDAAANLLDSKYREDYSNHNLIRCNQLLHFRGHHYRYDEHGRTASKQTIGTTQHYHYDADHRLSEVRIEQTGRSQRYGYVYDALGRRIEKHQIDREGQPYNRTRFLWDGLRKIQETGSNHPTSLYIYTDQNSYEPLARIDTDGNQEQHIRYFHTDLNGCPEELTDANGKILWECSFQLWGKRIHEIEHEPIEQNLRYQGQYLDKETGLHYNTFRYYDPDIGRFTQPDPIGLLGGFNLYQYAPNGLMWIDPLGLCFSSVKWKNS
;
A
#
# COMPACT_ATOMS: atom_id res chain seq x y z
N MET A 1 36.27 0.42 -0.72
CA MET A 1 34.87 0.06 -1.00
C MET A 1 34.22 -0.21 0.33
N GLU A 2 33.80 0.86 1.01
CA GLU A 2 33.10 0.78 2.30
C GLU A 2 31.61 0.67 2.03
N GLY A 3 31.00 -0.44 2.46
CA GLY A 3 29.56 -0.63 2.41
C GLY A 3 28.90 0.26 3.46
N CYS A 4 28.17 1.27 3.02
CA CYS A 4 27.25 2.01 3.88
C CYS A 4 25.90 1.27 3.87
N ARG A 5 25.80 0.16 4.61
CA ARG A 5 24.50 -0.41 5.02
C ARG A 5 24.33 -0.21 6.52
N ASN A 6 23.18 0.33 6.89
CA ASN A 6 22.63 0.55 8.25
C ASN A 6 23.00 1.85 8.96
N GLN A 7 22.30 2.94 8.62
CA GLN A 7 21.81 3.80 9.69
C GLN A 7 20.79 2.98 10.50
N ARG A 8 21.05 2.80 11.80
CA ARG A 8 20.11 2.11 12.69
C ARG A 8 18.84 2.93 12.85
N TYR A 9 17.80 2.56 12.11
CA TYR A 9 16.44 3.04 12.35
C TYR A 9 15.86 2.24 13.51
N TRP A 10 15.50 2.92 14.61
CA TRP A 10 14.80 2.31 15.73
C TRP A 10 13.36 2.84 15.74
N GLU A 11 12.41 1.92 15.78
CA GLU A 11 11.00 2.26 16.00
C GLU A 11 10.51 1.69 17.31
N THR A 12 9.75 2.50 18.04
CA THR A 12 8.97 2.08 19.20
C THR A 12 7.51 2.36 18.88
N LEU A 13 6.67 1.35 19.05
CA LEU A 13 5.24 1.40 18.83
C LEU A 13 4.54 0.97 20.11
N GLN A 14 3.48 1.68 20.48
CA GLN A 14 2.64 1.37 21.63
C GLN A 14 1.22 1.13 21.13
N TYR A 15 0.50 0.24 21.81
CA TYR A 15 -0.86 -0.12 21.41
C TYR A 15 -1.79 -0.10 22.62
N ASP A 16 -3.05 0.26 22.40
CA ASP A 16 -4.11 0.02 23.38
C ASP A 16 -4.54 -1.46 23.37
N ALA A 17 -5.45 -1.83 24.28
CA ALA A 17 -5.97 -3.19 24.38
C ALA A 17 -6.77 -3.65 23.15
N ALA A 18 -7.20 -2.72 22.29
CA ALA A 18 -7.89 -2.99 21.03
C ALA A 18 -6.93 -2.99 19.82
N ALA A 19 -5.61 -3.04 20.05
CA ALA A 19 -4.57 -3.00 19.03
C ALA A 19 -4.54 -1.71 18.19
N ASN A 20 -5.00 -0.58 18.75
CA ASN A 20 -4.80 0.71 18.12
C ASN A 20 -3.45 1.31 18.47
N LEU A 21 -2.76 1.81 17.43
CA LEU A 21 -1.45 2.44 17.57
C LEU A 21 -1.58 3.72 18.39
N LEU A 22 -0.76 3.88 19.43
CA LEU A 22 -0.73 5.02 20.34
C LEU A 22 0.45 5.95 20.03
N ASP A 23 0.25 7.27 20.12
CA ASP A 23 1.33 8.24 19.97
C ASP A 23 2.16 8.31 21.25
N SER A 24 3.43 7.93 21.17
CA SER A 24 4.35 7.88 22.32
C SER A 24 5.08 9.21 22.57
N LYS A 25 4.75 10.30 21.85
CA LYS A 25 5.37 11.60 22.06
C LYS A 25 4.81 12.32 23.29
N TYR A 26 5.45 12.01 24.42
CA TYR A 26 5.91 12.86 25.52
C TYR A 26 5.65 12.17 26.85
N ARG A 27 6.75 11.84 27.51
CA ARG A 27 6.82 11.09 28.77
C ARG A 27 6.16 11.79 29.97
N GLU A 28 5.42 12.88 29.78
CA GLU A 28 4.89 13.72 30.87
C GLU A 28 3.52 14.37 30.61
N ASP A 29 2.82 14.08 29.51
CA ASP A 29 1.49 14.69 29.30
C ASP A 29 0.46 13.68 28.79
N TYR A 30 -0.29 13.09 29.73
CA TYR A 30 -1.37 12.14 29.46
C TYR A 30 -2.54 12.76 28.69
N SER A 31 -2.53 14.09 28.44
CA SER A 31 -3.57 14.80 27.70
C SER A 31 -3.45 14.70 26.17
N ASN A 32 -2.30 14.27 25.64
CA ASN A 32 -1.98 14.29 24.21
C ASN A 32 -2.02 12.91 23.53
N HIS A 33 -2.85 12.00 24.05
CA HIS A 33 -3.14 10.75 23.37
C HIS A 33 -3.81 11.04 22.03
N ASN A 34 -3.42 10.30 20.99
CA ASN A 34 -4.22 10.22 19.79
C ASN A 34 -5.66 9.88 20.14
N LEU A 35 -6.60 10.74 19.76
CA LEU A 35 -8.02 10.51 20.00
C LEU A 35 -8.46 9.31 19.15
N ILE A 36 -8.83 8.23 19.84
CA ILE A 36 -9.41 7.04 19.22
C ILE A 36 -10.89 6.99 19.59
N ARG A 37 -11.76 6.82 18.58
CA ARG A 37 -13.20 6.63 18.80
C ARG A 37 -13.66 5.40 18.02
N CYS A 38 -14.08 4.34 18.71
CA CYS A 38 -14.54 3.10 18.06
C CYS A 38 -13.51 2.53 17.04
N ASN A 39 -12.23 2.45 17.45
CA ASN A 39 -11.08 2.06 16.61
C ASN A 39 -10.73 3.01 15.45
N GLN A 40 -11.37 4.18 15.35
CA GLN A 40 -10.99 5.23 14.40
C GLN A 40 -9.90 6.11 14.98
N LEU A 41 -8.77 6.21 14.28
CA LEU A 41 -7.60 6.97 14.71
C LEU A 41 -7.69 8.40 14.19
N LEU A 42 -7.89 9.41 15.04
CA LEU A 42 -8.11 10.79 14.59
C LEU A 42 -6.83 11.61 14.45
N HIS A 43 -5.76 11.26 15.16
CA HIS A 43 -4.47 11.94 15.09
C HIS A 43 -3.34 10.93 15.34
N PHE A 44 -2.21 11.02 14.65
CA PHE A 44 -1.01 10.26 14.98
C PHE A 44 0.21 10.87 14.33
N ARG A 45 1.25 11.24 15.10
CA ARG A 45 2.54 11.75 14.58
C ARG A 45 2.40 12.85 13.51
N GLY A 46 1.46 13.79 13.69
CA GLY A 46 1.22 14.90 12.75
C GLY A 46 0.33 14.57 11.55
N HIS A 47 -0.22 13.36 11.49
CA HIS A 47 -1.29 12.99 10.59
C HIS A 47 -2.63 13.17 11.29
N HIS A 48 -3.57 13.90 10.68
CA HIS A 48 -4.93 14.07 11.20
C HIS A 48 -5.93 13.39 10.26
N TYR A 49 -6.86 12.64 10.82
CA TYR A 49 -7.84 11.88 10.05
C TYR A 49 -9.25 12.29 10.41
N ARG A 50 -10.14 12.19 9.43
CA ARG A 50 -11.59 12.24 9.62
C ARG A 50 -12.20 11.04 8.93
N TYR A 51 -13.31 10.58 9.47
CA TYR A 51 -14.06 9.44 8.96
C TYR A 51 -15.47 9.88 8.58
N ASP A 52 -16.05 9.22 7.58
CA ASP A 52 -17.46 9.40 7.22
C ASP A 52 -18.39 8.62 8.15
N GLU A 53 -19.70 8.69 7.88
CA GLU A 53 -20.73 8.00 8.66
C GLU A 53 -20.64 6.46 8.60
N HIS A 54 -19.96 5.92 7.59
CA HIS A 54 -19.69 4.49 7.44
C HIS A 54 -18.34 4.08 8.06
N GLY A 55 -17.62 5.02 8.69
CA GLY A 55 -16.33 4.78 9.30
C GLY A 55 -15.19 4.61 8.31
N ARG A 56 -15.34 5.03 7.06
CA ARG A 56 -14.23 5.05 6.08
C ARG A 56 -13.48 6.37 6.21
N THR A 57 -12.15 6.35 6.04
CA THR A 57 -11.35 7.59 6.09
C THR A 57 -11.85 8.55 5.02
N ALA A 58 -12.40 9.70 5.43
CA ALA A 58 -12.90 10.75 4.53
C ALA A 58 -11.83 11.79 4.19
N SER A 59 -10.89 12.02 5.10
CA SER A 59 -9.73 12.87 4.82
C SER A 59 -8.51 12.52 5.66
N LYS A 60 -7.32 12.74 5.11
CA LYS A 60 -6.02 12.67 5.78
C LYS A 60 -5.28 13.97 5.55
N GLN A 61 -4.97 14.67 6.63
CA GLN A 61 -4.21 15.92 6.60
C GLN A 61 -2.82 15.69 7.17
N THR A 62 -1.82 16.16 6.44
CA THR A 62 -0.41 16.22 6.85
C THR A 62 0.10 17.64 6.66
N ILE A 63 1.38 17.88 6.95
CA ILE A 63 1.99 19.21 6.77
C ILE A 63 1.90 19.61 5.29
N GLY A 64 1.11 20.64 5.00
CA GLY A 64 0.99 21.23 3.66
C GLY A 64 0.21 20.40 2.63
N THR A 65 -0.37 19.26 3.02
CA THR A 65 -1.18 18.42 2.12
C THR A 65 -2.44 17.92 2.81
N THR A 66 -3.58 18.01 2.13
CA THR A 66 -4.83 17.37 2.54
C THR A 66 -5.30 16.43 1.43
N GLN A 67 -5.53 15.17 1.77
CA GLN A 67 -6.15 14.19 0.89
C GLN A 67 -7.62 14.01 1.29
N HIS A 68 -8.53 14.09 0.33
CA HIS A 68 -9.95 13.81 0.49
C HIS A 68 -10.28 12.52 -0.28
N TYR A 69 -10.94 11.60 0.40
CA TYR A 69 -11.26 10.27 -0.12
C TYR A 69 -12.75 10.17 -0.40
N HIS A 70 -13.11 9.78 -1.62
CA HIS A 70 -14.48 9.58 -2.05
C HIS A 70 -14.69 8.11 -2.37
N TYR A 71 -15.83 7.58 -1.94
CA TYR A 71 -16.18 6.18 -2.09
C TYR A 71 -17.45 6.02 -2.91
N ASP A 72 -17.53 4.94 -3.67
CA ASP A 72 -18.75 4.56 -4.38
C ASP A 72 -19.80 3.92 -3.45
N ALA A 73 -20.94 3.55 -4.02
CA ALA A 73 -22.04 2.91 -3.31
C ALA A 73 -21.68 1.51 -2.76
N ASP A 74 -20.63 0.88 -3.30
CA ASP A 74 -20.11 -0.41 -2.84
C ASP A 74 -18.97 -0.26 -1.81
N HIS A 75 -18.80 0.96 -1.27
CA HIS A 75 -17.76 1.31 -0.31
C HIS A 75 -16.31 1.21 -0.80
N ARG A 76 -16.08 1.18 -2.12
CA ARG A 76 -14.74 1.18 -2.72
C ARG A 76 -14.26 2.61 -2.97
N LEU A 77 -12.97 2.86 -2.78
CA LEU A 77 -12.38 4.19 -3.01
C LEU A 77 -12.44 4.51 -4.51
N SER A 78 -13.28 5.45 -4.91
CA SER A 78 -13.53 5.80 -6.31
C SER A 78 -12.73 7.00 -6.76
N GLU A 79 -12.45 7.95 -5.87
CA GLU A 79 -11.66 9.13 -6.17
C GLU A 79 -10.86 9.61 -4.96
N VAL A 80 -9.66 10.14 -5.20
CA VAL A 80 -8.89 10.91 -4.23
C VAL A 80 -8.58 12.29 -4.79
N ARG A 81 -8.92 13.32 -4.02
CA ARG A 81 -8.50 14.70 -4.28
C ARG A 81 -7.38 15.07 -3.32
N ILE A 82 -6.26 15.50 -3.88
CA ILE A 82 -5.06 15.91 -3.13
C ILE A 82 -4.91 17.42 -3.28
N GLU A 83 -4.97 18.12 -2.14
CA GLU A 83 -4.82 19.57 -2.06
C GLU A 83 -3.50 19.93 -1.41
N GLN A 84 -2.74 20.78 -2.10
CA GLN A 84 -1.51 21.39 -1.64
C GLN A 84 -1.59 22.90 -1.92
N THR A 85 -0.75 23.70 -1.27
CA THR A 85 -0.72 25.14 -1.49
C THR A 85 -0.59 25.48 -2.99
N GLY A 86 -1.64 26.02 -3.59
CA GLY A 86 -1.69 26.41 -5.01
C GLY A 86 -1.82 25.25 -6.02
N ARG A 87 -2.00 23.99 -5.58
CA ARG A 87 -2.12 22.82 -6.46
C ARG A 87 -3.21 21.88 -5.97
N SER A 88 -4.08 21.45 -6.89
CA SER A 88 -5.08 20.40 -6.64
C SER A 88 -4.95 19.33 -7.72
N GLN A 89 -4.91 18.06 -7.31
CA GLN A 89 -4.88 16.91 -8.21
C GLN A 89 -5.98 15.93 -7.84
N ARG A 90 -6.53 15.25 -8.84
CA ARG A 90 -7.59 14.26 -8.66
C ARG A 90 -7.19 12.96 -9.33
N TYR A 91 -7.46 11.86 -8.65
CA TYR A 91 -7.17 10.51 -9.11
C TYR A 91 -8.42 9.66 -9.00
N GLY A 92 -8.78 8.97 -10.08
CA GLY A 92 -9.92 8.08 -10.14
C GLY A 92 -9.50 6.61 -10.18
N TYR A 93 -10.35 5.75 -9.64
CA TYR A 93 -10.16 4.30 -9.60
C TYR A 93 -11.40 3.59 -10.14
N VAL A 94 -11.18 2.59 -11.01
CA VAL A 94 -12.25 1.83 -11.66
C VAL A 94 -12.13 0.37 -11.28
N TYR A 95 -13.27 -0.25 -10.96
CA TYR A 95 -13.37 -1.63 -10.48
C TYR A 95 -14.25 -2.45 -11.41
N ASP A 96 -14.00 -3.75 -11.46
CA ASP A 96 -14.92 -4.71 -12.05
C ASP A 96 -15.98 -5.19 -11.04
N ALA A 97 -16.88 -6.06 -11.52
CA ALA A 97 -17.98 -6.61 -10.71
C ALA A 97 -17.51 -7.52 -9.56
N LEU A 98 -16.26 -8.00 -9.58
CA LEU A 98 -15.67 -8.79 -8.51
C LEU A 98 -14.97 -7.91 -7.46
N GLY A 99 -15.00 -6.58 -7.63
CA GLY A 99 -14.34 -5.63 -6.75
C GLY A 99 -12.85 -5.45 -7.03
N ARG A 100 -12.33 -6.00 -8.14
CA ARG A 100 -10.91 -5.85 -8.50
C ARG A 100 -10.71 -4.52 -9.22
N ARG A 101 -9.72 -3.74 -8.80
CA ARG A 101 -9.34 -2.50 -9.50
C ARG A 101 -8.72 -2.81 -10.84
N ILE A 102 -9.36 -2.38 -11.92
CA ILE A 102 -8.93 -2.59 -13.31
C ILE A 102 -8.26 -1.36 -13.91
N GLU A 103 -8.44 -0.17 -13.31
CA GLU A 103 -7.80 1.05 -13.78
C GLU A 103 -7.56 2.03 -12.61
N LYS A 104 -6.46 2.80 -12.72
CA LYS A 104 -6.30 4.08 -12.03
C LYS A 104 -5.90 5.17 -13.04
N HIS A 105 -6.30 6.41 -12.80
CA HIS A 105 -6.02 7.52 -13.71
C HIS A 105 -6.00 8.86 -13.00
N GLN A 106 -5.40 9.88 -13.62
CA GLN A 106 -5.56 11.27 -13.22
C GLN A 106 -6.82 11.85 -13.86
N ILE A 107 -7.44 12.81 -13.19
CA ILE A 107 -8.64 13.52 -13.66
C ILE A 107 -8.27 14.99 -13.89
N ASP A 108 -8.49 15.50 -15.09
CA ASP A 108 -8.20 16.89 -15.43
C ASP A 108 -9.27 17.86 -14.88
N ARG A 109 -9.17 19.14 -15.26
CA ARG A 109 -10.08 20.19 -14.76
C ARG A 109 -11.49 20.03 -15.35
N GLU A 110 -11.58 19.47 -16.55
CA GLU A 110 -12.79 19.18 -17.29
C GLU A 110 -13.43 17.85 -16.86
N GLY A 111 -12.80 17.11 -15.93
CA GLY A 111 -13.28 15.84 -15.42
C GLY A 111 -12.93 14.64 -16.30
N GLN A 112 -12.05 14.81 -17.29
CA GLN A 112 -11.65 13.73 -18.19
C GLN A 112 -10.46 12.93 -17.64
N PRO A 113 -10.48 11.60 -17.78
CA PRO A 113 -9.41 10.73 -17.30
C PRO A 113 -8.21 10.67 -18.27
N TYR A 114 -7.02 10.98 -17.76
CA TYR A 114 -5.71 10.91 -18.45
C TYR A 114 -4.66 10.18 -17.59
N ASN A 115 -3.46 9.92 -18.12
CA ASN A 115 -2.39 9.19 -17.42
C ASN A 115 -2.87 7.88 -16.76
N ARG A 116 -3.52 7.03 -17.56
CA ARG A 116 -4.13 5.77 -17.10
C ARG A 116 -3.09 4.68 -16.86
N THR A 117 -3.32 3.90 -15.82
CA THR A 117 -2.67 2.61 -15.58
C THR A 117 -3.76 1.55 -15.47
N ARG A 118 -3.66 0.50 -16.28
CA ARG A 118 -4.62 -0.62 -16.32
C ARG A 118 -4.05 -1.85 -15.68
N PHE A 119 -4.92 -2.67 -15.07
CA PHE A 119 -4.52 -3.88 -14.36
C PHE A 119 -5.20 -5.11 -14.94
N LEU A 120 -4.42 -6.19 -15.09
CA LEU A 120 -4.92 -7.52 -15.46
C LEU A 120 -4.84 -8.46 -14.25
N TRP A 121 -5.82 -9.34 -14.14
CA TRP A 121 -6.00 -10.23 -12.98
C TRP A 121 -6.17 -11.68 -13.42
N ASP A 122 -5.54 -12.59 -12.68
CA ASP A 122 -5.80 -14.03 -12.68
C ASP A 122 -6.48 -14.39 -11.35
N GLY A 123 -7.78 -14.71 -11.40
CA GLY A 123 -8.61 -14.79 -10.20
C GLY A 123 -8.59 -13.47 -9.40
N LEU A 124 -8.16 -13.53 -8.14
CA LEU A 124 -7.96 -12.36 -7.25
C LEU A 124 -6.49 -11.91 -7.17
N ARG A 125 -5.62 -12.40 -8.06
CA ARG A 125 -4.21 -12.01 -8.10
C ARG A 125 -3.94 -11.08 -9.28
N LYS A 126 -3.45 -9.88 -9.00
CA LYS A 126 -3.02 -8.92 -10.02
C LYS A 126 -1.79 -9.50 -10.72
N ILE A 127 -1.84 -9.71 -12.03
CA ILE A 127 -0.73 -10.27 -12.80
C ILE A 127 -0.06 -9.26 -13.71
N GLN A 128 -0.71 -8.16 -14.09
CA GLN A 128 -0.10 -7.18 -14.98
C GLN A 128 -0.51 -5.77 -14.63
N GLU A 129 0.39 -4.82 -14.85
CA GLU A 129 0.04 -3.40 -15.02
C GLU A 129 0.45 -2.90 -16.41
N THR A 130 -0.28 -1.92 -16.94
CA THR A 130 -0.01 -1.30 -18.23
C THR A 130 -0.18 0.20 -18.12
N GLY A 131 0.92 0.94 -18.29
CA GLY A 131 0.96 2.40 -18.21
C GLY A 131 0.41 3.09 -19.46
N SER A 132 0.38 4.42 -19.43
CA SER A 132 -0.31 5.25 -20.44
C SER A 132 0.33 5.21 -21.83
N ASN A 133 1.63 4.95 -21.91
CA ASN A 133 2.38 4.80 -23.16
C ASN A 133 2.58 3.33 -23.54
N HIS A 134 1.73 2.44 -23.01
CA HIS A 134 1.80 0.99 -23.16
C HIS A 134 3.06 0.25 -22.64
N PRO A 135 3.89 0.77 -21.71
CA PRO A 135 4.81 -0.12 -21.01
C PRO A 135 3.99 -1.10 -20.15
N THR A 136 4.36 -2.37 -20.16
CA THR A 136 3.69 -3.39 -19.36
C THR A 136 4.67 -4.08 -18.44
N SER A 137 4.23 -4.38 -17.22
CA SER A 137 4.95 -5.22 -16.26
C SER A 137 4.07 -6.41 -15.89
N LEU A 138 4.47 -7.61 -16.32
CA LEU A 138 3.84 -8.89 -15.99
C LEU A 138 4.55 -9.49 -14.77
N TYR A 139 3.81 -9.78 -13.71
CA TYR A 139 4.33 -10.33 -12.46
C TYR A 139 4.21 -11.85 -12.41
N ILE A 140 5.28 -12.50 -11.96
CA ILE A 140 5.38 -13.93 -11.72
C ILE A 140 5.50 -14.14 -10.21
N TYR A 141 4.73 -15.08 -9.67
CA TYR A 141 4.65 -15.37 -8.22
C TYR A 141 5.26 -16.73 -7.88
N THR A 142 5.67 -16.91 -6.62
CA THR A 142 6.44 -18.10 -6.18
C THR A 142 5.67 -19.43 -6.25
N ASP A 143 4.34 -19.40 -6.17
CA ASP A 143 3.48 -20.57 -6.39
C ASP A 143 2.04 -20.19 -6.77
N GLN A 144 1.20 -21.20 -7.01
CA GLN A 144 -0.16 -21.02 -7.51
C GLN A 144 -1.06 -20.22 -6.55
N ASN A 145 -0.82 -20.31 -5.24
CA ASN A 145 -1.67 -19.68 -4.22
C ASN A 145 -0.95 -18.57 -3.43
N SER A 146 0.27 -18.23 -3.85
CA SER A 146 1.10 -17.20 -3.24
C SER A 146 0.92 -15.86 -3.95
N TYR A 147 1.09 -14.80 -3.16
CA TYR A 147 1.16 -13.42 -3.61
C TYR A 147 2.58 -12.84 -3.44
N GLU A 148 3.55 -13.66 -3.05
CA GLU A 148 4.96 -13.33 -2.99
C GLU A 148 5.53 -13.25 -4.42
N PRO A 149 6.04 -12.08 -4.83
CA PRO A 149 6.55 -11.90 -6.18
C PRO A 149 7.92 -12.57 -6.33
N LEU A 150 8.11 -13.27 -7.46
CA LEU A 150 9.35 -13.94 -7.83
C LEU A 150 10.11 -13.15 -8.89
N ALA A 151 9.41 -12.77 -9.96
CA ALA A 151 10.00 -12.04 -11.07
C ALA A 151 8.96 -11.10 -11.71
N ARG A 152 9.44 -10.16 -12.51
CA ARG A 152 8.60 -9.39 -13.44
C ARG A 152 9.22 -9.33 -14.82
N ILE A 153 8.38 -9.35 -15.83
CA ILE A 153 8.77 -9.17 -17.23
C ILE A 153 8.24 -7.82 -17.66
N ASP A 154 9.15 -6.88 -17.95
CA ASP A 154 8.74 -5.59 -18.49
C ASP A 154 9.00 -5.51 -20.00
N THR A 155 8.08 -4.88 -20.71
CA THR A 155 8.23 -4.50 -22.13
C THR A 155 7.73 -3.07 -22.33
N ASP A 156 8.35 -2.35 -23.25
CA ASP A 156 7.98 -0.99 -23.66
C ASP A 156 7.03 -0.97 -24.88
N GLY A 157 6.56 -2.15 -25.32
CA GLY A 157 5.76 -2.31 -26.54
C GLY A 157 6.57 -2.56 -27.81
N ASN A 158 7.91 -2.45 -27.77
CA ASN A 158 8.80 -2.64 -28.92
C ASN A 158 9.44 -4.04 -28.98
N GLN A 159 8.73 -5.06 -28.47
CA GLN A 159 9.13 -6.49 -28.43
C GLN A 159 10.27 -6.88 -27.50
N GLU A 160 11.17 -5.97 -27.11
CA GLU A 160 12.21 -6.31 -26.13
C GLU A 160 11.59 -6.56 -24.75
N GLN A 161 12.01 -7.65 -24.11
CA GLN A 161 11.52 -8.08 -22.81
C GLN A 161 12.69 -8.13 -21.83
N HIS A 162 12.52 -7.48 -20.69
CA HIS A 162 13.51 -7.48 -19.62
C HIS A 162 12.94 -8.20 -18.40
N ILE A 163 13.54 -9.35 -18.07
CA ILE A 163 13.21 -10.11 -16.87
C ILE A 163 13.98 -9.52 -15.69
N ARG A 164 13.26 -9.27 -14.59
CA ARG A 164 13.81 -8.74 -13.35
C ARG A 164 13.38 -9.62 -12.18
N TYR A 165 14.25 -9.79 -11.20
CA TYR A 165 14.07 -10.74 -10.12
C TYR A 165 13.89 -9.99 -8.80
N PHE A 166 12.85 -10.38 -8.06
CA PHE A 166 12.54 -9.82 -6.75
C PHE A 166 13.36 -10.50 -5.66
N HIS A 167 13.83 -9.72 -4.71
CA HIS A 167 14.35 -10.19 -3.43
C HIS A 167 13.47 -9.62 -2.33
N THR A 168 12.86 -10.51 -1.56
CA THR A 168 11.80 -10.15 -0.61
C THR A 168 12.20 -10.45 0.83
N ASP A 169 11.65 -9.66 1.75
CA ASP A 169 11.65 -9.96 3.19
C ASP A 169 10.75 -11.18 3.49
N LEU A 170 10.78 -11.66 4.74
CA LEU A 170 10.04 -12.82 5.26
C LEU A 170 8.52 -12.77 4.99
N ASN A 171 7.93 -11.59 4.98
CA ASN A 171 6.51 -11.37 4.69
C ASN A 171 6.21 -11.27 3.17
N GLY A 172 7.23 -11.41 2.31
CA GLY A 172 7.13 -11.28 0.86
C GLY A 172 7.16 -9.84 0.35
N CYS A 173 7.49 -8.85 1.19
CA CYS A 173 7.67 -7.46 0.75
C CYS A 173 8.95 -7.32 -0.08
N PRO A 174 8.90 -6.80 -1.31
CA PRO A 174 10.10 -6.54 -2.11
C PRO A 174 11.05 -5.55 -1.45
N GLU A 175 12.30 -5.94 -1.23
CA GLU A 175 13.39 -5.07 -0.76
C GLU A 175 14.36 -4.72 -1.88
N GLU A 176 14.59 -5.63 -2.84
CA GLU A 176 15.47 -5.38 -3.98
C GLU A 176 14.87 -5.93 -5.28
N LEU A 177 15.30 -5.36 -6.41
CA LEU A 177 14.98 -5.83 -7.76
C LEU A 177 16.26 -5.85 -8.59
N THR A 178 16.62 -6.99 -9.16
CA THR A 178 17.85 -7.16 -9.95
C THR A 178 17.57 -7.54 -11.40
N ASP A 179 18.53 -7.28 -12.28
CA ASP A 179 18.54 -7.87 -13.64
C ASP A 179 19.05 -9.33 -13.63
N ALA A 180 19.16 -9.94 -14.81
CA ALA A 180 19.64 -11.31 -14.99
C ALA A 180 21.13 -11.52 -14.63
N ASN A 181 21.92 -10.44 -14.55
CA ASN A 181 23.32 -10.50 -14.14
C ASN A 181 23.51 -10.22 -12.64
N GLY A 182 22.41 -10.01 -11.89
CA GLY A 182 22.44 -9.67 -10.47
C GLY A 182 22.75 -8.19 -10.20
N LYS A 183 22.70 -7.30 -11.21
CA LYS A 183 22.82 -5.86 -10.99
C LYS A 183 21.55 -5.35 -10.31
N ILE A 184 21.69 -4.65 -9.18
CA ILE A 184 20.58 -3.99 -8.49
C ILE A 184 20.04 -2.85 -9.36
N LEU A 185 18.73 -2.87 -9.61
CA LEU A 185 17.99 -1.87 -10.38
C LEU A 185 17.17 -0.95 -9.46
N TRP A 186 16.66 -1.50 -8.36
CA TRP A 186 15.87 -0.80 -7.36
C TRP A 186 16.08 -1.47 -6.00
N GLU A 187 16.14 -0.67 -4.93
CA GLU A 187 16.11 -1.17 -3.55
C GLU A 187 15.29 -0.26 -2.64
N CYS A 188 14.66 -0.84 -1.62
CA CYS A 188 13.87 -0.11 -0.63
C CYS A 188 13.92 -0.78 0.73
N SER A 189 14.02 0.02 1.79
CA SER A 189 13.94 -0.43 3.18
C SER A 189 12.67 0.09 3.84
N PHE A 190 12.06 -0.72 4.69
CA PHE A 190 10.76 -0.44 5.31
C PHE A 190 10.81 -0.46 6.83
N GLN A 191 9.89 0.26 7.46
CA GLN A 191 9.50 0.10 8.85
C GLN A 191 8.58 -1.13 8.98
N LEU A 192 8.30 -1.56 10.22
CA LEU A 192 7.47 -2.74 10.52
C LEU A 192 6.11 -2.76 9.79
N TRP A 193 5.52 -1.60 9.53
CA TRP A 193 4.21 -1.46 8.90
C TRP A 193 4.28 -1.03 7.43
N GLY A 194 5.42 -1.23 6.77
CA GLY A 194 5.56 -1.04 5.32
C GLY A 194 5.74 0.42 4.91
N LYS A 195 5.96 1.32 5.87
CA LYS A 195 6.36 2.70 5.60
C LYS A 195 7.81 2.72 5.11
N ARG A 196 8.05 3.35 3.97
CA ARG A 196 9.37 3.46 3.37
C ARG A 196 10.30 4.32 4.23
N ILE A 197 11.50 3.83 4.49
CA ILE A 197 12.60 4.58 5.11
C ILE A 197 13.48 5.17 4.02
N HIS A 198 13.86 4.34 3.05
CA HIS A 198 14.71 4.70 1.93
C HIS A 198 14.27 3.94 0.68
N GLU A 199 14.33 4.57 -0.49
CA GLU A 199 14.02 3.99 -1.78
C GLU A 199 15.03 4.54 -2.80
N ILE A 200 15.78 3.66 -3.44
CA ILE A 200 16.77 4.00 -4.46
C ILE A 200 16.35 3.37 -5.78
N GLU A 201 16.18 4.22 -6.79
CA GLU A 201 16.06 3.82 -8.19
C GLU A 201 17.45 3.98 -8.84
N HIS A 202 18.14 2.86 -9.11
CA HIS A 202 19.45 2.88 -9.79
C HIS A 202 19.30 3.06 -11.31
N GLU A 203 18.13 2.74 -11.83
CA GLU A 203 17.69 2.94 -13.22
C GLU A 203 16.25 3.49 -13.20
N PRO A 204 15.75 4.11 -14.27
CA PRO A 204 14.37 4.61 -14.35
C PRO A 204 13.36 3.45 -14.33
N ILE A 205 12.94 3.04 -13.14
CA ILE A 205 12.13 1.85 -12.94
C ILE A 205 11.10 2.07 -11.84
N GLU A 206 9.83 1.86 -12.16
CA GLU A 206 8.77 1.92 -11.15
C GLU A 206 8.53 0.53 -10.55
N GLN A 207 8.64 0.42 -9.23
CA GLN A 207 8.29 -0.79 -8.48
C GLN A 207 7.27 -0.47 -7.37
N ASN A 208 6.03 -0.90 -7.59
CA ASN A 208 4.88 -0.56 -6.75
C ASN A 208 4.38 -1.72 -5.87
N LEU A 209 4.84 -2.97 -6.01
CA LEU A 209 4.45 -4.05 -5.10
C LEU A 209 4.95 -3.80 -3.67
N ARG A 210 4.13 -4.13 -2.67
CA ARG A 210 4.43 -3.98 -1.24
C ARG A 210 4.25 -5.32 -0.55
N TYR A 211 3.65 -5.40 0.64
CA TYR A 211 3.27 -6.70 1.22
C TYR A 211 2.48 -7.54 0.22
N GLN A 212 2.48 -8.85 0.42
CA GLN A 212 1.73 -9.77 -0.41
C GLN A 212 0.29 -9.28 -0.64
N GLY A 213 -0.10 -9.13 -1.91
CA GLY A 213 -1.39 -8.59 -2.35
C GLY A 213 -1.45 -7.07 -2.56
N GLN A 214 -0.50 -6.32 -2.00
CA GLN A 214 -0.52 -4.86 -1.98
C GLN A 214 0.13 -4.21 -3.20
N TYR A 215 -0.38 -3.03 -3.56
CA TYR A 215 0.14 -2.16 -4.61
C TYR A 215 0.19 -0.70 -4.11
N LEU A 216 1.36 -0.08 -4.14
CA LEU A 216 1.54 1.33 -3.80
C LEU A 216 0.91 2.22 -4.87
N ASP A 217 -0.03 3.05 -4.43
CA ASP A 217 -0.42 4.25 -5.15
C ASP A 217 0.48 5.40 -4.73
N LYS A 218 1.55 5.64 -5.52
CA LYS A 218 2.54 6.70 -5.26
C LYS A 218 1.88 8.07 -5.06
N GLU A 219 0.74 8.31 -5.72
CA GLU A 219 0.00 9.56 -5.60
C GLU A 219 -0.55 9.82 -4.19
N THR A 220 -1.02 8.80 -3.48
CA THR A 220 -1.64 8.95 -2.14
C THR A 220 -0.74 8.49 -1.02
N GLY A 221 0.21 7.61 -1.32
CA GLY A 221 0.99 6.85 -0.35
C GLY A 221 0.26 5.63 0.23
N LEU A 222 -1.02 5.42 -0.14
CA LEU A 222 -1.77 4.25 0.27
C LEU A 222 -1.36 3.01 -0.53
N HIS A 223 -1.52 1.86 0.09
CA HIS A 223 -1.35 0.57 -0.55
C HIS A 223 -2.73 -0.01 -0.86
N TYR A 224 -3.10 -0.09 -2.14
CA TYR A 224 -4.28 -0.81 -2.59
C TYR A 224 -4.11 -2.30 -2.28
N ASN A 225 -5.04 -2.86 -1.50
CA ASN A 225 -5.03 -4.25 -1.04
C ASN A 225 -6.36 -4.92 -1.35
N THR A 226 -6.65 -5.09 -2.64
CA THR A 226 -7.85 -5.70 -3.22
C THR A 226 -9.17 -5.11 -2.72
N PHE A 227 -9.67 -5.54 -1.56
CA PHE A 227 -10.94 -5.06 -1.01
C PHE A 227 -10.81 -3.84 -0.08
N ARG A 228 -9.59 -3.52 0.37
CA ARG A 228 -9.33 -2.36 1.25
C ARG A 228 -8.09 -1.59 0.80
N TYR A 229 -7.96 -0.36 1.29
CA TYR A 229 -6.75 0.43 1.18
C TYR A 229 -6.03 0.47 2.52
N TYR A 230 -4.74 0.20 2.50
CA TYR A 230 -3.87 0.18 3.67
C TYR A 230 -3.05 1.47 3.73
N ASP A 231 -3.01 2.10 4.90
CA ASP A 231 -2.21 3.28 5.17
C ASP A 231 -0.95 2.88 5.96
N PRO A 232 0.23 2.84 5.31
CA PRO A 232 1.48 2.46 5.98
C PRO A 232 1.94 3.50 7.01
N ASP A 233 1.46 4.75 6.98
CA ASP A 233 1.83 5.76 7.98
C ASP A 233 1.30 5.43 9.39
N ILE A 234 0.22 4.67 9.46
CA ILE A 234 -0.50 4.32 10.70
C ILE A 234 -0.72 2.81 10.86
N GLY A 235 -0.21 2.00 9.93
CA GLY A 235 -0.22 0.54 10.01
C GLY A 235 -1.61 -0.10 9.99
N ARG A 236 -2.58 0.49 9.28
CA ARG A 236 -3.98 0.03 9.28
C ARG A 236 -4.73 0.29 7.99
N PHE A 237 -5.87 -0.36 7.82
CA PHE A 237 -6.78 -0.08 6.73
C PHE A 237 -7.52 1.26 6.91
N THR A 238 -7.90 1.87 5.79
CA THR A 238 -8.69 3.12 5.76
C THR A 238 -10.21 2.85 5.79
N GLN A 239 -10.63 1.60 5.56
CA GLN A 239 -12.02 1.17 5.66
C GLN A 239 -12.19 0.09 6.75
N PRO A 240 -13.37 0.01 7.39
CA PRO A 240 -13.74 -1.14 8.21
C PRO A 240 -13.73 -2.42 7.38
N ASP A 241 -13.46 -3.54 8.03
CA ASP A 241 -13.49 -4.86 7.41
C ASP A 241 -14.88 -5.18 6.80
N PRO A 242 -14.98 -5.44 5.49
CA PRO A 242 -16.27 -5.75 4.86
C PRO A 242 -16.86 -7.08 5.32
N ILE A 243 -16.05 -8.01 5.86
CA ILE A 243 -16.55 -9.25 6.50
C ILE A 243 -16.81 -9.07 8.00
N GLY A 244 -16.69 -7.84 8.51
CA GLY A 244 -16.99 -7.47 9.88
C GLY A 244 -16.14 -8.24 10.90
N LEU A 245 -16.79 -8.72 11.97
CA LEU A 245 -16.10 -9.40 13.07
C LEU A 245 -15.49 -10.75 12.70
N LEU A 246 -15.79 -11.29 11.51
CA LEU A 246 -15.11 -12.49 10.99
C LEU A 246 -13.64 -12.22 10.66
N GLY A 247 -13.27 -10.96 10.34
CA GLY A 247 -11.88 -10.53 10.14
C GLY A 247 -11.15 -10.16 11.43
N GLY A 248 -11.88 -10.00 12.54
CA GLY A 248 -11.34 -9.69 13.87
C GLY A 248 -12.11 -8.59 14.60
N PHE A 249 -11.72 -8.33 15.85
CA PHE A 249 -12.39 -7.33 16.70
C PHE A 249 -12.03 -5.87 16.35
N ASN A 250 -10.85 -5.63 15.79
CA ASN A 250 -10.47 -4.33 15.26
C ASN A 250 -10.64 -4.30 13.74
N LEU A 251 -11.73 -3.67 13.30
CA LEU A 251 -12.12 -3.62 11.89
C LEU A 251 -11.11 -2.91 10.96
N TYR A 252 -10.14 -2.19 11.52
CA TYR A 252 -9.10 -1.49 10.74
C TYR A 252 -7.75 -2.21 10.77
N GLN A 253 -7.59 -3.26 11.58
CA GLN A 253 -6.32 -3.94 11.75
C GLN A 253 -5.87 -4.63 10.46
N TYR A 254 -4.60 -4.48 10.10
CA TYR A 254 -3.99 -5.24 9.01
C TYR A 254 -3.70 -6.69 9.43
N ALA A 255 -2.85 -6.85 10.43
CA ALA A 255 -2.51 -8.15 11.01
C ALA A 255 -2.00 -7.99 12.44
N PRO A 256 -1.88 -9.08 13.22
CA PRO A 256 -1.28 -9.03 14.56
C PRO A 256 0.20 -8.62 14.54
N ASN A 257 0.93 -8.96 13.47
CA ASN A 257 2.35 -8.64 13.30
C ASN A 257 2.72 -8.59 11.81
N GLY A 258 3.26 -7.46 11.34
CA GLY A 258 3.61 -7.23 9.94
C GLY A 258 4.81 -8.02 9.38
N LEU A 259 5.61 -8.68 10.23
CA LEU A 259 6.75 -9.51 9.79
C LEU A 259 6.35 -10.95 9.45
N MET A 260 5.38 -11.50 10.20
CA MET A 260 5.06 -12.93 10.15
C MET A 260 3.65 -13.23 9.62
N TRP A 261 2.87 -12.18 9.34
CA TRP A 261 1.50 -12.29 8.86
C TRP A 261 1.27 -11.44 7.63
N ILE A 262 0.38 -11.92 6.77
CA ILE A 262 -0.01 -11.28 5.52
C ILE A 262 -1.54 -11.26 5.40
N ASP A 263 -2.09 -10.26 4.73
CA ASP A 263 -3.51 -10.22 4.33
C ASP A 263 -3.60 -9.89 2.83
N PRO A 264 -3.46 -10.88 1.93
CA PRO A 264 -3.36 -10.62 0.50
C PRO A 264 -4.63 -10.08 -0.17
N LEU A 265 -5.78 -10.23 0.50
CA LEU A 265 -7.07 -9.76 -0.02
C LEU A 265 -7.55 -8.50 0.69
N GLY A 266 -6.96 -8.14 1.83
CA GLY A 266 -7.51 -7.12 2.69
C GLY A 266 -8.83 -7.56 3.31
N LEU A 267 -8.94 -8.82 3.76
CA LEU A 267 -10.14 -9.37 4.42
C LEU A 267 -9.82 -10.13 5.70
N CYS A 268 -8.75 -10.92 5.69
CA CYS A 268 -8.37 -11.72 6.84
C CYS A 268 -6.90 -12.09 6.74
N PHE A 269 -6.17 -11.84 7.81
CA PHE A 269 -4.75 -12.15 7.88
C PHE A 269 -4.51 -13.65 8.04
N SER A 270 -3.36 -14.11 7.56
CA SER A 270 -2.87 -15.48 7.74
C SER A 270 -1.37 -15.46 8.01
N SER A 271 -0.87 -16.45 8.74
CA SER A 271 0.58 -16.59 8.97
C SER A 271 1.28 -16.90 7.66
N VAL A 272 2.47 -16.34 7.46
CA VAL A 272 3.35 -16.72 6.34
C VAL A 272 3.52 -18.23 6.34
N LYS A 273 3.22 -18.87 5.20
CA LYS A 273 3.41 -20.30 5.03
C LYS A 273 4.87 -20.58 4.73
N TRP A 274 5.60 -21.06 5.72
CA TRP A 274 6.94 -21.60 5.54
C TRP A 274 6.86 -22.91 4.76
N LYS A 275 7.53 -23.00 3.62
CA LYS A 275 7.72 -24.28 2.95
C LYS A 275 8.70 -25.09 3.83
N ASN A 276 8.23 -26.21 4.38
CA ASN A 276 9.14 -27.23 4.90
C ASN A 276 9.95 -27.75 3.71
N SER A 277 11.27 -27.57 3.77
CA SER A 277 12.25 -28.09 2.82
C SER A 277 12.27 -29.62 2.78
#